data_AF-A0A843F895-F1
#
_entry.id   AF-A0A843F895-F1
#
_cell.length_a   1.000
_cell.length_b   1.000
_cell.length_c   1.000
_cell.angle_alpha   90.00
_cell.angle_beta   90.00
_cell.angle_gamma   90.00
#
_symmetry.space_group_name_H-M   'P 1'
#
loop_
_entity.id
_entity.type
_entity.pdbx_description
1 polymer ?
#
loop_
_entity_poly.entity_id
_entity_poly.type
_entity_poly.pdbx_seq_one_letter_code
_entity_poly.pdbx_strand_id
1 'polypeptide(L)'
;NCYIDADIGDVWEEYTPLVTTTKFDNKGRGIANVRWIMGQDSTVTTASIKDVILLKRDKDDPRTVIDLTPGEALEYLVRNDFCNPHQMVRDERKMSLRTEFYRKFLKDCEIHMINTVPPAKESQDLIRKVLGAQ
;
A
#
# COMPACT_ATOMS: atom_id res chain seq x y z
N ASN A 1 3.33 -12.68 8.32
CA ASN A 1 3.68 -13.24 7.00
C ASN A 1 3.24 -12.24 5.94
N CYS A 2 4.15 -11.87 5.04
CA CYS A 2 3.94 -10.90 3.98
C CYS A 2 4.30 -11.55 2.64
N TYR A 3 3.62 -11.15 1.57
CA TYR A 3 4.07 -11.48 0.22
C TYR A 3 5.24 -10.58 -0.15
N ILE A 4 6.29 -11.18 -0.69
CA ILE A 4 7.46 -10.47 -1.23
C ILE A 4 7.76 -10.95 -2.64
N ASP A 5 8.30 -10.07 -3.47
CA ASP A 5 8.91 -10.45 -4.74
C ASP A 5 10.40 -10.77 -4.53
N ALA A 6 10.93 -11.64 -5.37
CA ALA A 6 12.31 -12.13 -5.29
C ALA A 6 13.37 -11.01 -5.49
N ASP A 7 12.97 -9.89 -6.10
CA ASP A 7 13.82 -8.74 -6.39
C ASP A 7 13.88 -7.71 -5.25
N ILE A 8 13.16 -7.92 -4.14
CA ILE A 8 13.16 -6.97 -3.02
C ILE A 8 14.56 -6.72 -2.45
N GLY A 9 15.44 -7.74 -2.47
CA GLY A 9 16.84 -7.63 -2.06
C GLY A 9 17.71 -6.83 -3.05
N ASP A 10 17.33 -6.77 -4.32
CA ASP A 10 18.04 -6.00 -5.35
C ASP A 10 17.73 -4.50 -5.22
N VAL A 11 16.51 -4.16 -4.77
CA VAL A 11 16.07 -2.79 -4.55
C VAL A 11 16.51 -2.27 -3.17
N TRP A 12 16.48 -3.12 -2.15
CA TRP A 12 16.83 -2.82 -0.77
C TRP A 12 17.72 -3.94 -0.20
N GLU A 13 19.02 -3.69 -0.17
CA GLU A 13 20.04 -4.68 0.22
C GLU A 13 19.78 -5.27 1.61
N GLU A 14 19.20 -4.48 2.53
CA GLU A 14 18.83 -4.91 3.87
C GLU A 14 17.83 -6.08 3.91
N TYR A 15 17.06 -6.31 2.83
CA TYR A 15 16.10 -7.41 2.72
C TYR A 15 16.66 -8.65 2.00
N THR A 16 17.93 -8.64 1.58
CA THR A 16 18.61 -9.81 1.00
C THR A 16 18.50 -11.07 1.88
N PRO A 17 18.64 -11.01 3.23
CA PRO A 17 18.44 -12.17 4.10
C PRO A 17 17.02 -12.76 4.03
N LEU A 18 16.02 -11.96 3.69
CA LEU A 18 14.64 -12.41 3.52
C LEU A 18 14.49 -13.26 2.27
N VAL A 19 15.12 -12.84 1.17
CA VAL A 19 15.07 -13.54 -0.11
C VAL A 19 15.75 -14.90 0.01
N THR A 20 16.93 -14.97 0.62
CA THR A 20 17.69 -16.23 0.75
C THR A 20 16.97 -17.30 1.57
N THR A 21 16.08 -16.91 2.49
CA THR A 21 15.34 -17.81 3.37
C THR A 21 13.91 -18.10 2.90
N THR A 22 13.46 -17.47 1.81
CA THR A 22 12.08 -17.59 1.32
C THR A 22 11.98 -18.53 0.12
N LYS A 23 10.96 -19.40 0.13
CA LYS A 23 10.62 -20.22 -1.03
C LYS A 23 9.71 -19.43 -1.97
N PHE A 24 10.15 -19.25 -3.21
CA PHE A 24 9.40 -18.54 -4.25
C PHE A 24 8.63 -19.48 -5.17
N ASP A 25 7.51 -18.99 -5.70
CA ASP A 25 6.74 -19.64 -6.76
C ASP A 25 7.35 -19.36 -8.16
N ASN A 26 6.72 -19.91 -9.20
CA ASN A 26 7.15 -19.72 -10.59
C ASN A 26 6.96 -18.28 -11.13
N LYS A 27 6.37 -17.38 -10.34
CA LYS A 27 6.24 -15.95 -10.65
C LYS A 27 7.19 -15.09 -9.81
N GLY A 28 8.09 -15.70 -9.04
CA GLY A 28 9.02 -14.98 -8.18
C GLY A 28 8.38 -14.43 -6.91
N ARG A 29 7.23 -14.97 -6.48
CA ARG A 29 6.51 -14.52 -5.28
C ARG A 29 6.72 -15.49 -4.13
N GLY A 30 7.04 -14.97 -2.96
CA GLY A 30 7.33 -15.73 -1.75
C GLY A 30 6.52 -15.25 -0.56
N ILE A 31 6.32 -16.12 0.42
CA ILE A 31 5.73 -15.75 1.71
C ILE A 31 6.85 -15.72 2.74
N ALA A 32 7.11 -14.54 3.29
CA ALA A 32 8.18 -14.32 4.26
C ALA A 32 7.65 -13.73 5.57
N ASN A 33 8.42 -13.87 6.65
CA ASN A 33 8.11 -13.21 7.92
C ASN A 33 9.05 -12.01 8.13
N VAL A 34 8.54 -10.80 7.88
CA VAL A 34 9.29 -9.54 8.07
C VAL A 34 9.88 -9.39 9.48
N ARG A 35 9.29 -10.04 10.51
CA ARG A 35 9.84 -10.03 11.88
C ARG A 35 11.22 -10.65 12.00
N TRP A 36 11.63 -11.48 11.04
CA TRP A 36 12.98 -12.05 11.00
C TRP A 36 14.06 -10.99 10.75
N ILE A 37 13.69 -9.84 10.17
CA ILE A 37 14.61 -8.72 9.92
C ILE A 37 14.31 -7.55 10.85
N MET A 38 13.04 -7.22 11.03
CA MET A 38 12.63 -6.00 11.77
C MET A 38 12.42 -6.22 13.29
N GLY A 39 12.56 -7.45 13.78
CA GLY A 39 12.31 -7.80 15.19
C GLY A 39 10.82 -7.96 15.55
N GLN A 40 10.54 -8.47 16.76
CA GLN A 40 9.16 -8.74 17.23
C GLN A 40 8.35 -7.47 17.49
N ASP A 41 9.01 -6.35 17.80
CA ASP A 41 8.36 -5.07 18.12
C ASP A 41 7.91 -4.28 16.88
N SER A 42 8.15 -4.82 15.68
CA SER A 42 7.82 -4.17 14.39
C SER A 42 6.32 -4.11 14.07
N THR A 43 5.44 -4.72 14.89
CA THR A 43 4.00 -4.73 14.66
C THR A 43 3.24 -4.33 15.93
N VAL A 44 2.40 -3.30 15.85
CA VAL A 44 1.46 -2.90 16.90
C VAL A 44 0.06 -3.44 16.61
N THR A 45 -0.68 -3.82 17.65
CA THR A 45 -2.06 -4.36 17.53
C THR A 45 -3.12 -3.26 17.44
N THR A 46 -2.79 -2.05 17.88
CA THR A 46 -3.67 -0.88 17.88
C THR A 46 -2.89 0.37 17.51
N ALA A 47 -3.38 1.09 16.49
CA ALA A 47 -2.85 2.39 16.08
C ALA A 47 -3.99 3.24 15.50
N SER A 48 -3.90 4.56 15.68
CA SER A 48 -4.70 5.51 14.90
C SER A 48 -4.07 5.69 13.53
N ILE A 49 -4.86 5.61 12.47
CA ILE A 49 -4.40 5.89 11.11
C ILE A 49 -4.58 7.39 10.86
N LYS A 50 -3.46 8.09 10.63
CA LYS A 50 -3.45 9.53 10.30
C LYS A 50 -3.42 9.74 8.79
N ASP A 51 -2.53 9.04 8.10
CA ASP A 51 -2.25 9.25 6.67
C ASP A 51 -2.66 8.01 5.86
N VAL A 52 -3.36 8.22 4.75
CA VAL A 52 -3.75 7.18 3.79
C VAL A 52 -3.05 7.43 2.47
N ILE A 53 -2.24 6.48 2.04
CA ILE A 53 -1.52 6.55 0.77
C ILE A 53 -2.18 5.58 -0.23
N LEU A 54 -2.74 6.14 -1.29
CA LEU A 54 -3.23 5.39 -2.44
C LEU A 54 -2.13 5.34 -3.50
N LEU A 55 -1.82 4.15 -4.00
CA LEU A 55 -0.82 3.96 -5.03
C LEU A 55 -1.51 3.78 -6.37
N LYS A 56 -1.01 4.47 -7.39
CA LYS A 56 -1.35 4.22 -8.79
C LYS A 56 -0.10 4.06 -9.64
N ARG A 57 -0.25 3.49 -10.83
CA ARG A 57 0.82 3.44 -11.84
C ARG A 57 0.25 3.89 -13.17
N ASP A 58 0.45 5.15 -13.50
CA ASP A 58 -0.23 5.82 -14.60
C ASP A 58 0.77 6.67 -15.39
N LYS A 59 1.16 6.22 -16.58
CA LYS A 59 2.19 6.89 -17.39
C LYS A 59 1.70 8.18 -18.05
N ASP A 60 0.39 8.34 -18.15
CA ASP A 60 -0.23 9.49 -18.82
C ASP A 60 -0.48 10.65 -17.84
N ASP A 61 -0.41 10.39 -16.53
CA ASP A 61 -0.45 11.43 -15.50
C ASP A 61 0.96 11.82 -15.02
N PRO A 62 1.46 13.02 -15.36
CA PRO A 62 2.79 13.46 -14.98
C PRO A 62 2.91 13.80 -13.48
N ARG A 63 1.80 13.89 -12.74
CA ARG A 63 1.82 14.21 -11.31
C ARG A 63 2.31 13.00 -10.51
N THR A 64 3.31 13.23 -9.68
CA THR A 64 3.89 12.19 -8.81
C THR A 64 3.19 12.08 -7.46
N VAL A 65 2.67 13.20 -6.94
CA VAL A 65 1.91 13.28 -5.68
C VAL A 65 0.67 14.14 -5.92
N ILE A 66 -0.48 13.69 -5.41
CA ILE A 66 -1.75 14.40 -5.48
C ILE A 66 -2.44 14.25 -4.12
N ASP A 67 -2.73 15.36 -3.46
CA ASP A 67 -3.57 15.33 -2.25
C ASP A 67 -5.02 15.15 -2.66
N LEU A 68 -5.74 14.29 -1.94
CA LEU A 68 -7.13 13.97 -2.23
C LEU A 68 -8.04 14.39 -1.08
N THR A 69 -9.22 14.87 -1.45
CA THR A 69 -10.34 14.95 -0.50
C THR A 69 -10.87 13.54 -0.18
N PRO A 70 -11.59 13.38 0.95
CA PRO A 70 -12.25 12.10 1.26
C PRO A 70 -13.21 11.62 0.17
N GLY A 71 -13.83 12.54 -0.57
CA GLY A 71 -14.72 12.24 -1.69
C GLY A 71 -13.98 11.64 -2.88
N GLU A 72 -12.89 12.29 -3.32
CA GLU A 72 -12.08 11.82 -4.46
C GLU A 72 -11.42 10.47 -4.16
N ALA A 73 -10.92 10.28 -2.93
CA ALA A 73 -10.35 9.02 -2.49
C ALA A 73 -11.38 7.89 -2.46
N LEU A 74 -12.59 8.16 -1.96
CA LEU A 74 -13.67 7.18 -1.98
C LEU A 74 -14.10 6.82 -3.41
N GLU A 75 -14.20 7.82 -4.30
CA GLU A 75 -14.51 7.58 -5.71
C GLU A 75 -13.45 6.69 -6.36
N TYR A 76 -12.17 6.99 -6.11
CA TYR A 76 -11.07 6.17 -6.61
C TYR A 76 -11.17 4.73 -6.09
N LEU A 77 -11.40 4.53 -4.79
CA LEU A 77 -11.54 3.20 -4.21
C LEU A 77 -12.70 2.44 -4.87
N VAL A 78 -13.89 3.03 -4.97
CA VAL A 78 -15.05 2.36 -5.58
C VAL A 78 -14.78 2.00 -7.04
N ARG A 79 -14.18 2.91 -7.82
CA ARG A 79 -13.85 2.68 -9.23
C ARG A 79 -12.80 1.60 -9.43
N ASN A 80 -11.91 1.39 -8.45
CA ASN A 80 -10.85 0.40 -8.50
C ASN A 80 -11.13 -0.83 -7.61
N ASP A 81 -12.41 -1.11 -7.33
CA ASP A 81 -12.85 -2.26 -6.54
C ASP A 81 -12.13 -2.36 -5.18
N PHE A 82 -12.04 -1.22 -4.50
CA PHE A 82 -11.33 -0.99 -3.23
C PHE A 82 -9.87 -1.46 -3.26
N CYS A 83 -9.25 -1.45 -4.43
CA CYS A 83 -7.90 -1.96 -4.67
C CYS A 83 -7.72 -3.41 -4.21
N ASN A 84 -8.80 -4.20 -4.20
CA ASN A 84 -8.76 -5.59 -3.79
C ASN A 84 -8.81 -6.50 -5.02
N PRO A 85 -7.68 -7.11 -5.42
CA PRO A 85 -7.61 -7.98 -6.60
C PRO A 85 -8.26 -9.36 -6.37
N HIS A 86 -8.75 -9.64 -5.16
CA HIS A 86 -9.37 -10.91 -4.80
C HIS A 86 -10.89 -10.88 -4.91
N GLN A 87 -11.52 -12.06 -4.86
CA GLN A 87 -12.98 -12.20 -4.94
C GLN A 87 -13.67 -11.54 -3.75
N MET A 88 -14.15 -10.31 -3.95
CA MET A 88 -15.00 -9.64 -2.99
C MET A 88 -16.45 -10.11 -3.12
N VAL A 89 -17.11 -10.28 -1.97
CA VAL A 89 -18.57 -10.43 -1.93
C VAL A 89 -19.20 -9.09 -2.32
N ARG A 90 -20.01 -9.12 -3.38
CA ARG A 90 -20.54 -7.94 -4.10
C ARG A 90 -22.03 -7.68 -3.91
N ASP A 91 -22.69 -8.32 -2.96
CA ASP A 91 -24.10 -8.01 -2.69
C ASP A 91 -24.28 -6.54 -2.26
N GLU A 92 -25.44 -5.96 -2.55
CA GLU A 92 -25.74 -4.55 -2.31
C GLU A 92 -25.45 -4.13 -0.88
N ARG A 93 -25.79 -4.99 0.10
CA ARG A 93 -25.56 -4.71 1.51
C ARG A 93 -24.07 -4.66 1.82
N LYS A 94 -23.26 -5.60 1.33
CA LYS A 94 -21.79 -5.60 1.53
C LYS A 94 -21.13 -4.41 0.86
N MET A 95 -21.54 -4.05 -0.35
CA MET A 95 -21.03 -2.88 -1.04
C MET A 95 -21.38 -1.59 -0.29
N SER A 96 -22.62 -1.47 0.19
CA SER A 96 -23.06 -0.30 0.97
C SER A 96 -22.28 -0.14 2.27
N LEU A 97 -22.10 -1.23 3.02
CA LEU A 97 -21.34 -1.22 4.27
C LEU A 97 -19.87 -0.83 4.04
N ARG A 98 -19.24 -1.35 2.99
CA ARG A 98 -17.84 -1.05 2.67
C ARG A 98 -17.66 0.40 2.26
N THR A 99 -18.53 0.90 1.38
CA THR A 99 -18.51 2.30 0.95
C THR A 99 -18.72 3.24 2.12
N GLU A 100 -19.65 2.94 3.03
CA GLU A 100 -19.92 3.78 4.19
C GLU A 100 -18.79 3.75 5.22
N PHE A 101 -18.13 2.59 5.39
CA PHE A 101 -16.92 2.48 6.19
C PHE A 101 -15.83 3.43 5.69
N TYR A 102 -15.46 3.33 4.40
CA TYR A 102 -14.42 4.20 3.83
C TYR A 102 -14.82 5.68 3.85
N ARG A 103 -16.10 6.00 3.61
CA ARG A 103 -16.61 7.36 3.72
C ARG A 103 -16.36 7.98 5.09
N LYS A 104 -16.55 7.22 6.17
CA LYS A 104 -16.30 7.69 7.54
C LYS A 104 -14.81 7.72 7.84
N PHE A 105 -14.13 6.62 7.57
CA PHE A 105 -12.70 6.45 7.83
C PHE A 105 -11.85 7.55 7.18
N LEU A 106 -12.08 7.84 5.89
CA LEU A 106 -11.29 8.82 5.15
C LEU A 106 -11.51 10.26 5.60
N LYS A 107 -12.61 10.58 6.31
CA LYS A 107 -12.82 11.94 6.83
C LYS A 107 -11.86 12.31 7.95
N ASP A 108 -11.31 11.30 8.61
CA ASP A 108 -10.42 11.47 9.77
C ASP A 108 -8.94 11.29 9.36
N CYS A 109 -8.63 11.24 8.06
CA CYS A 109 -7.27 11.01 7.54
C CYS A 109 -6.83 12.11 6.56
N GLU A 110 -5.51 12.35 6.51
CA GLU A 110 -4.83 13.02 5.40
C GLU A 110 -4.62 12.00 4.27
N ILE A 111 -4.98 12.35 3.03
CA ILE A 111 -5.05 11.37 1.93
C ILE A 111 -4.19 11.84 0.77
N HIS A 112 -3.29 10.96 0.34
CA HIS A 112 -2.34 11.22 -0.73
C HIS A 112 -2.41 10.11 -1.77
N MET A 113 -2.38 10.48 -3.04
CA MET A 113 -2.20 9.58 -4.15
C MET A 113 -0.77 9.72 -4.67
N ILE A 114 -0.06 8.60 -4.79
CA ILE A 114 1.32 8.57 -5.30
C ILE A 114 1.36 7.75 -6.57
N ASN A 115 1.91 8.36 -7.63
CA ASN A 115 2.13 7.70 -8.89
C ASN A 115 3.49 6.98 -8.88
N THR A 116 3.45 5.66 -8.98
CA THR A 116 4.60 4.75 -8.86
C THR A 116 5.30 4.48 -10.20
N VAL A 117 5.09 5.32 -11.22
CA VAL A 117 5.86 5.28 -12.47
C VAL A 117 7.38 5.44 -12.23
N PRO A 118 7.84 6.33 -11.33
CA PRO A 118 9.25 6.41 -10.96
C PRO A 118 9.77 5.11 -10.32
N PRO A 119 11.09 4.91 -10.25
CA PRO A 119 11.70 3.82 -9.50
C PRO A 119 11.20 3.72 -8.06
N ALA A 120 11.21 2.52 -7.49
CA ALA A 120 10.69 2.25 -6.15
C ALA A 120 11.35 3.11 -5.07
N LYS A 121 12.66 3.37 -5.18
CA LYS A 121 13.40 4.25 -4.26
C LYS A 121 12.89 5.69 -4.30
N GLU A 122 12.69 6.24 -5.50
CA GLU A 122 12.15 7.59 -5.66
C GLU A 122 10.71 7.68 -5.15
N SER A 123 9.89 6.66 -5.41
CA SER A 123 8.53 6.57 -4.86
C SER A 123 8.53 6.54 -3.32
N GLN A 124 9.48 5.81 -2.73
CA GLN A 124 9.66 5.76 -1.27
C GLN A 124 10.09 7.12 -0.68
N ASP A 125 10.97 7.83 -1.37
CA ASP A 125 11.41 9.17 -0.93
C ASP A 125 10.26 10.19 -1.02
N LEU A 126 9.40 10.08 -2.03
CA LEU A 126 8.16 10.86 -2.11
C LEU A 126 7.22 10.56 -0.94
N ILE A 127 7.03 9.28 -0.60
CA ILE A 127 6.23 8.87 0.57
C ILE A 127 6.77 9.51 1.84
N ARG A 128 8.08 9.40 2.11
CA ARG A 128 8.71 9.99 3.31
C ARG A 128 8.51 11.50 3.37
N LYS A 129 8.70 12.18 2.24
CA LYS A 129 8.51 13.63 2.12
C LYS A 129 7.08 14.05 2.45
N VAL A 130 6.08 13.33 1.95
CA VAL A 130 4.66 13.61 2.22
C VAL A 130 4.34 13.38 3.70
N LEU A 131 4.89 12.34 4.31
CA LEU A 131 4.70 12.03 5.72
C LEU A 131 5.51 12.94 6.68
N GLY A 132 6.34 13.84 6.15
CA GLY A 132 7.27 14.63 6.96
C GLY A 132 8.30 13.79 7.72
N ALA A 133 8.53 12.55 7.30
CA ALA A 133 9.53 11.66 7.89
C ALA A 133 10.92 11.99 7.33
N GLN A 134 11.89 12.22 8.22
CA GLN A 134 13.31 12.38 7.88
C GLN A 134 13.96 11.04 7.53
#